data_AF-A0A327NNF3-F1
#
_entry.id   AF-A0A327NNF3-F1
#
_cell.length_a   1.000
_cell.length_b   1.000
_cell.length_c   1.000
_cell.angle_alpha   90.00
_cell.angle_beta   90.00
_cell.angle_gamma   90.00
#
_symmetry.space_group_name_H-M   'P 1'
#
loop_
_entity.id
_entity.type
_entity.pdbx_description
1 polymer ?
#
loop_
_entity_poly.entity_id
_entity_poly.type
_entity_poly.pdbx_seq_one_letter_code
_entity_poly.pdbx_strand_id
1 'polypeptide(L)'
;MKNNLLSLLIFLVCAVTTQLLSQRVWAQTASASMTLEQLKAVKAIKIANLDKDTYFKSGGFILDRYEERPAYVFTYSDGITRKIYLYKVFTAEDTKDLGLLAIYQNTKTNEVKPFVIPGASADRKAWDAYIDDLKYVGEKEPGLMSTLTFVLSREMASLMSGGGAKTEEGSGKKKEEYNFCFAPDAPVTMADGSSKAISNVAAGDVVLGYNAKTKTLTPTHVTRVDAHRTGDFSLTGVWITSVNELTADNRNALTAPILVEATANHPVLTASGRKALGEVKTGEVLYRYEATTNSVVAYKVVRAEKAVRSVKDVYNLVTESGAYLVGETVVLDK
;
A
#
# COMPACT_ATOMS: atom_id res chain seq x y z
N MET A 1 15.74 -37.27 -54.18
CA MET A 1 16.45 -36.64 -53.04
C MET A 1 16.82 -35.17 -53.32
N LYS A 2 15.88 -34.33 -53.78
CA LYS A 2 16.16 -32.91 -54.14
C LYS A 2 15.39 -31.86 -53.31
N ASN A 3 14.44 -32.27 -52.46
CA ASN A 3 13.59 -31.32 -51.71
C ASN A 3 14.00 -31.09 -50.24
N ASN A 4 15.04 -31.77 -49.73
CA ASN A 4 15.46 -31.61 -48.33
C ASN A 4 16.45 -30.45 -48.10
N LEU A 5 17.15 -29.98 -49.14
CA LEU A 5 18.19 -28.96 -48.97
C LEU A 5 17.60 -27.58 -48.66
N LEU A 6 16.48 -27.23 -49.31
CA LEU A 6 15.83 -25.93 -49.13
C LEU A 6 15.17 -25.80 -47.75
N SER A 7 14.58 -26.89 -47.25
CA SER A 7 13.97 -26.93 -45.92
C SER A 7 15.01 -26.84 -44.80
N LEU A 8 16.18 -27.48 -44.98
CA LEU A 8 17.32 -27.34 -44.06
C LEU A 8 17.88 -25.91 -44.03
N LEU A 9 17.97 -25.25 -45.19
CA LEU A 9 18.46 -23.87 -45.29
C LEU A 9 17.53 -22.87 -44.61
N ILE A 10 16.22 -23.02 -44.75
CA ILE A 10 15.23 -22.16 -44.07
C ILE A 10 15.28 -22.35 -42.55
N PHE A 11 15.43 -23.60 -42.09
CA PHE A 11 15.58 -23.89 -40.66
C PHE A 11 16.86 -23.29 -40.07
N LEU A 12 17.98 -23.35 -40.80
CA LEU A 12 19.24 -22.79 -40.36
C LEU A 12 19.19 -21.26 -40.28
N VAL A 13 18.52 -20.61 -41.25
CA VAL A 13 18.31 -19.14 -41.24
C VAL A 13 17.38 -18.72 -40.09
N CYS A 14 16.34 -19.50 -39.78
CA CYS A 14 15.47 -19.24 -38.63
C CYS A 14 16.19 -19.44 -37.29
N ALA A 15 17.07 -20.43 -37.18
CA ALA A 15 17.86 -20.67 -35.96
C ALA A 15 18.90 -19.55 -35.72
N VAL A 16 19.57 -19.08 -36.78
CA VAL A 16 20.56 -18.01 -36.66
C VAL A 16 19.90 -16.65 -36.38
N THR A 17 18.73 -16.37 -36.99
CA THR A 17 17.98 -15.14 -36.71
C THR A 17 17.40 -15.12 -35.30
N THR A 18 16.93 -16.25 -34.77
CA THR A 18 16.48 -16.34 -33.36
C THR A 18 17.64 -16.22 -32.35
N GLN A 19 18.84 -16.73 -32.67
CA GLN A 19 20.04 -16.51 -31.84
C GLN A 19 20.54 -15.06 -31.87
N LEU A 20 20.47 -14.38 -33.01
CA LEU A 20 20.86 -12.95 -33.10
C LEU A 20 19.82 -12.02 -32.45
N LEU A 21 18.53 -12.37 -32.51
CA LEU A 21 17.46 -11.65 -31.81
C LEU A 21 17.55 -11.84 -30.29
N SER A 22 17.85 -13.05 -29.81
CA SER A 22 18.03 -13.29 -28.37
C SER A 22 19.27 -12.59 -27.80
N GLN A 23 20.37 -12.50 -28.56
CA GLN A 23 21.53 -11.69 -28.15
C GLN A 23 21.24 -10.19 -28.11
N ARG A 24 20.40 -9.66 -29.02
CA ARG A 24 19.99 -8.24 -28.98
C ARG A 24 18.99 -7.93 -27.86
N VAL A 25 18.09 -8.86 -27.53
CA VAL A 25 17.17 -8.73 -26.38
C VAL A 25 17.95 -8.80 -25.05
N TRP A 26 19.03 -9.60 -24.97
CA TRP A 26 19.89 -9.62 -23.79
C TRP A 26 20.79 -8.38 -23.70
N ALA A 27 21.22 -7.79 -24.83
CA ALA A 27 22.00 -6.55 -24.86
C ALA A 27 21.18 -5.28 -24.57
N GLN A 28 19.84 -5.32 -24.71
CA GLN A 28 18.94 -4.25 -24.23
C GLN A 28 18.58 -4.38 -22.74
N THR A 29 19.05 -5.42 -22.07
CA THR A 29 19.00 -5.54 -20.61
C THR A 29 20.35 -5.15 -20.00
N ALA A 30 20.97 -4.08 -20.52
CA ALA A 30 21.97 -3.34 -19.75
C ALA A 30 21.21 -2.73 -18.57
N SER A 31 21.21 -3.44 -17.45
CA SER A 31 20.72 -2.97 -16.16
C SER A 31 21.27 -1.58 -15.94
N ALA A 32 20.40 -0.58 -15.81
CA ALA A 32 20.83 0.73 -15.37
C ALA A 32 21.41 0.57 -13.97
N SER A 33 22.74 0.61 -13.90
CA SER A 33 23.50 0.60 -12.67
C SER A 33 23.90 2.05 -12.38
N MET A 34 23.61 2.55 -11.17
CA MET A 34 24.11 3.86 -10.77
C MET A 34 25.64 3.82 -10.77
N THR A 35 26.28 4.75 -11.50
CA THR A 35 27.75 4.91 -11.48
C THR A 35 28.20 5.80 -10.31
N LEU A 36 29.50 5.80 -10.01
CA LEU A 36 30.07 6.65 -8.96
C LEU A 36 29.90 8.15 -9.27
N GLU A 37 30.00 8.54 -10.53
CA GLU A 37 29.82 9.92 -10.98
C GLU A 37 28.37 10.37 -10.81
N GLN A 38 27.42 9.50 -11.16
CA GLN A 38 25.99 9.75 -10.96
C GLN A 38 25.67 9.88 -9.47
N LEU A 39 26.22 9.00 -8.62
CA LEU A 39 26.06 9.09 -7.17
C LEU A 39 26.53 10.44 -6.63
N LYS A 40 27.73 10.88 -7.03
CA LYS A 40 28.28 12.19 -6.62
C LYS A 40 27.42 13.35 -7.12
N ALA A 41 26.91 13.25 -8.35
CA ALA A 41 26.04 14.27 -8.93
C ALA A 41 24.71 14.38 -8.18
N VAL A 42 24.05 13.24 -7.89
CA VAL A 42 22.80 13.19 -7.11
C VAL A 42 23.01 13.75 -5.70
N LYS A 43 24.12 13.37 -5.05
CA LYS A 43 24.46 13.87 -3.71
C LYS A 43 24.69 15.39 -3.67
N ALA A 44 25.14 15.99 -4.78
CA ALA A 44 25.37 17.43 -4.89
C ALA A 44 24.09 18.24 -5.15
N ILE A 45 22.96 17.59 -5.43
CA ILE A 45 21.69 18.28 -5.68
C ILE A 45 21.21 18.97 -4.40
N LYS A 46 21.01 20.28 -4.49
CA LYS A 46 20.43 21.09 -3.41
C LYS A 46 18.93 21.19 -3.61
N ILE A 47 18.18 20.86 -2.56
CA ILE A 47 16.73 21.02 -2.51
C ILE A 47 16.42 22.31 -1.75
N ALA A 48 15.66 23.21 -2.38
CA ALA A 48 15.40 24.53 -1.83
C ALA A 48 14.42 24.46 -0.65
N ASN A 49 13.35 23.68 -0.78
CA ASN A 49 12.35 23.49 0.26
C ASN A 49 12.06 22.01 0.49
N LEU A 50 12.72 21.42 1.48
CA LEU A 50 12.56 19.99 1.81
C LEU A 50 11.12 19.60 2.20
N ASP A 51 10.29 20.51 2.69
CA ASP A 51 8.91 20.21 3.07
C ASP A 51 7.92 20.32 1.88
N LYS A 52 8.23 21.13 0.85
CA LYS A 52 7.32 21.40 -0.29
C LYS A 52 7.77 20.78 -1.60
N ASP A 53 9.06 20.61 -1.81
CA ASP A 53 9.62 20.11 -3.08
C ASP A 53 9.55 18.59 -3.07
N THR A 54 8.38 18.06 -3.43
CA THR A 54 8.10 16.62 -3.53
C THR A 54 8.49 16.04 -4.88
N TYR A 55 8.50 16.83 -5.94
CA TYR A 55 8.91 16.39 -7.27
C TYR A 55 9.69 17.50 -7.97
N PHE A 56 10.92 17.23 -8.39
CA PHE A 56 11.66 18.17 -9.22
C PHE A 56 12.76 17.49 -10.04
N LYS A 57 13.12 18.12 -11.15
CA LYS A 57 14.16 17.66 -12.07
C LYS A 57 15.39 18.54 -11.94
N SER A 58 16.56 17.95 -11.72
CA SER A 58 17.82 18.68 -11.56
C SER A 58 19.01 17.84 -12.00
N GLY A 59 19.95 18.45 -12.72
CA GLY A 59 21.23 17.81 -13.08
C GLY A 59 21.10 16.53 -13.94
N GLY A 60 20.02 16.38 -14.71
CA GLY A 60 19.76 15.15 -15.48
C GLY A 60 19.06 14.04 -14.68
N PHE A 61 18.64 14.32 -13.44
CA PHE A 61 17.91 13.40 -12.57
C PHE A 61 16.53 13.93 -12.22
N ILE A 62 15.62 13.03 -11.88
CA ILE A 62 14.31 13.29 -11.30
C ILE A 62 14.36 12.81 -9.87
N LEU A 63 14.04 13.70 -8.94
CA LEU A 63 13.83 13.36 -7.54
C LEU A 63 12.34 13.40 -7.26
N ASP A 64 11.79 12.24 -6.93
CA ASP A 64 10.38 12.08 -6.59
C ASP A 64 10.26 11.63 -5.14
N ARG A 65 9.43 12.30 -4.35
CA ARG A 65 9.24 11.98 -2.94
C ARG A 65 8.76 10.55 -2.84
N TYR A 66 9.47 9.75 -2.05
CA TYR A 66 9.12 8.35 -1.86
C TYR A 66 7.67 8.23 -1.36
N GLU A 67 6.76 7.81 -2.25
CA GLU A 67 5.33 7.65 -2.00
C GLU A 67 4.60 8.90 -1.47
N GLU A 68 5.09 10.09 -1.83
CA GLU A 68 4.63 11.39 -1.29
C GLU A 68 4.72 11.50 0.24
N ARG A 69 5.54 10.65 0.88
CA ARG A 69 5.60 10.60 2.34
C ARG A 69 6.23 11.85 2.92
N PRO A 70 5.69 12.34 4.05
CA PRO A 70 6.31 13.41 4.81
C PRO A 70 7.63 12.96 5.47
N ALA A 71 8.39 13.91 6.00
CA ALA A 71 9.70 13.65 6.59
C ALA A 71 9.60 12.79 7.86
N TYR A 72 10.40 11.74 7.98
CA TYR A 72 10.53 10.93 9.18
C TYR A 72 11.09 11.81 10.30
N VAL A 73 10.28 12.10 11.32
CA VAL A 73 10.63 13.03 12.41
C VAL A 73 11.01 12.23 13.63
N PHE A 74 12.22 12.45 14.13
CA PHE A 74 12.75 11.80 15.32
C PHE A 74 12.97 12.85 16.39
N THR A 75 12.35 12.65 17.55
CA THR A 75 12.55 13.49 18.74
C THR A 75 13.16 12.61 19.82
N TYR A 76 14.48 12.69 19.97
CA TYR A 76 15.18 11.97 21.03
C TYR A 76 15.08 12.75 22.35
N SER A 77 15.40 12.08 23.46
CA SER A 77 15.47 12.69 24.79
C SER A 77 16.53 13.79 24.91
N ASP A 78 17.40 13.96 23.92
CA ASP A 78 18.38 15.04 23.81
C ASP A 78 17.75 16.38 23.35
N GLY A 79 16.46 16.40 23.02
CA GLY A 79 15.71 17.59 22.61
C GLY A 79 16.04 18.06 21.19
N ILE A 80 16.82 17.31 20.40
CA ILE A 80 17.17 17.65 19.03
C ILE A 80 16.25 16.90 18.07
N THR A 81 15.38 17.64 17.39
CA THR A 81 14.54 17.08 16.34
C THR A 81 15.37 16.81 15.08
N ARG A 82 15.29 15.60 14.56
CA ARG A 82 15.98 15.17 13.34
C ARG A 82 14.93 14.75 12.34
N LYS A 83 15.10 15.17 11.08
CA LYS A 83 14.19 14.81 10.00
C LYS A 83 14.94 14.01 8.93
N ILE A 84 14.31 12.96 8.41
CA ILE A 84 14.80 12.26 7.21
C ILE A 84 13.75 12.36 6.12
N TYR A 85 14.20 12.79 4.94
CA TYR A 85 13.40 12.90 3.74
C TYR A 85 13.87 11.84 2.75
N LEU A 86 12.97 11.03 2.21
CA LEU A 86 13.30 10.03 1.20
C LEU A 86 12.82 10.47 -0.19
N TYR A 87 13.68 10.33 -1.18
CA TYR A 87 13.36 10.52 -2.58
C TYR A 87 13.76 9.28 -3.39
N LYS A 88 12.93 8.87 -4.33
CA LYS A 88 13.34 8.00 -5.44
C LYS A 88 14.12 8.82 -6.45
N VAL A 89 15.20 8.24 -6.94
CA VAL A 89 16.08 8.89 -7.92
C VAL A 89 15.88 8.20 -9.25
N PHE A 90 15.43 8.96 -10.24
CA PHE A 90 15.35 8.50 -11.62
C PHE A 90 16.29 9.29 -12.52
N THR A 91 16.71 8.70 -13.63
CA THR A 91 17.28 9.44 -14.76
C THR A 91 16.20 10.29 -15.44
N ALA A 92 16.54 11.50 -15.88
CA ALA A 92 15.58 12.38 -16.56
C ALA A 92 15.29 11.97 -18.01
N GLU A 93 16.21 11.26 -18.66
CA GLU A 93 16.10 10.87 -20.07
C GLU A 93 15.12 9.71 -20.27
N ASP A 94 15.21 8.68 -19.43
CA ASP A 94 14.48 7.41 -19.60
C ASP A 94 13.73 6.95 -18.34
N THR A 95 13.65 7.79 -17.30
CA THR A 95 12.89 7.52 -16.06
C THR A 95 13.30 6.21 -15.36
N LYS A 96 14.55 5.78 -15.54
CA LYS A 96 15.07 4.56 -14.93
C LYS A 96 15.39 4.81 -13.47
N ASP A 97 14.95 3.88 -12.62
CA ASP A 97 15.23 3.90 -11.18
C ASP A 97 16.71 3.62 -10.91
N LEU A 98 17.36 4.56 -10.23
CA LEU A 98 18.76 4.47 -9.84
C LEU A 98 18.93 4.10 -8.35
N GLY A 99 17.89 4.25 -7.54
CA GLY A 99 17.94 4.06 -6.08
C GLY A 99 17.23 5.16 -5.29
N LEU A 100 17.68 5.38 -4.05
CA LEU A 100 17.09 6.33 -3.12
C LEU A 100 18.06 7.44 -2.73
N LEU A 101 17.54 8.64 -2.48
CA LEU A 101 18.25 9.74 -1.84
C LEU A 101 17.58 10.02 -0.50
N ALA A 102 18.30 9.74 0.58
CA ALA A 102 17.93 10.08 1.95
C ALA A 102 18.59 11.41 2.34
N ILE A 103 17.78 12.38 2.74
CA ILE A 103 18.28 13.67 3.21
C ILE A 103 18.00 13.79 4.69
N TYR A 104 19.06 13.83 5.47
CA TYR A 104 19.00 14.09 6.89
C TYR A 104 19.07 15.59 7.16
N GLN A 105 18.23 16.08 8.06
CA GLN A 105 18.24 17.45 8.55
C GLN A 105 18.26 17.46 10.08
N ASN A 106 19.25 18.14 10.65
CA ASN A 106 19.28 18.44 12.08
C ASN A 106 18.63 19.80 12.32
N THR A 107 17.49 19.84 13.04
CA THR A 107 16.74 21.11 13.22
C THR A 107 17.43 22.10 14.16
N LYS A 108 18.43 21.67 14.94
CA LYS A 108 19.20 22.55 15.82
C LYS A 108 20.27 23.34 15.05
N THR A 109 20.96 22.69 14.12
CA THR A 109 22.01 23.31 13.29
C THR A 109 21.50 23.75 11.92
N ASN A 110 20.29 23.32 11.53
CA ASN A 110 19.74 23.38 10.17
C ASN A 110 20.67 22.77 9.11
N GLU A 111 21.63 21.95 9.52
CA GLU A 111 22.55 21.29 8.62
C GLU A 111 21.88 20.12 7.93
N VAL A 112 22.13 20.02 6.63
CA VAL A 112 21.54 19.00 5.75
C VAL A 112 22.62 18.08 5.23
N LYS A 113 22.42 16.77 5.35
CA LYS A 113 23.34 15.74 4.88
C LYS A 113 22.64 14.79 3.91
N PRO A 114 22.97 14.83 2.60
CA PRO A 114 22.43 13.89 1.62
C PRO A 114 23.19 12.57 1.62
N PHE A 115 22.44 11.47 1.55
CA PHE A 115 22.91 10.08 1.47
C PHE A 115 22.23 9.40 0.29
N VAL A 116 23.03 8.95 -0.68
CA VAL A 116 22.53 8.22 -1.84
C VAL A 116 22.67 6.74 -1.56
N ILE A 117 21.55 6.03 -1.61
CA ILE A 117 21.45 4.58 -1.44
C ILE A 117 21.31 4.00 -2.86
N PRO A 118 22.36 3.36 -3.39
CA PRO A 118 22.31 2.82 -4.75
C PRO A 118 21.26 1.72 -4.90
N GLY A 119 20.67 1.59 -6.08
CA GLY A 119 19.81 0.46 -6.44
C GLY A 119 20.60 -0.86 -6.48
N ALA A 120 19.88 -1.99 -6.46
CA ALA A 120 20.50 -3.32 -6.43
C ALA A 120 21.44 -3.61 -7.61
N SER A 121 21.18 -3.00 -8.77
CA SER A 121 22.01 -3.12 -9.97
C SER A 121 23.23 -2.20 -9.98
N ALA A 122 23.41 -1.30 -9.01
CA ALA A 122 24.46 -0.28 -9.03
C ALA A 122 25.89 -0.83 -8.98
N ASP A 123 26.83 -0.04 -9.49
CA ASP A 123 28.24 -0.42 -9.56
C ASP A 123 28.83 -0.57 -8.15
N ARG A 124 29.78 -1.51 -7.98
CA ARG A 124 30.46 -1.73 -6.69
C ARG A 124 31.07 -0.45 -6.11
N LYS A 125 31.64 0.41 -6.96
CA LYS A 125 32.22 1.70 -6.51
C LYS A 125 31.18 2.67 -5.94
N ALA A 126 29.94 2.61 -6.42
CA ALA A 126 28.85 3.41 -5.85
C ALA A 126 28.46 2.87 -4.47
N TRP A 127 28.43 1.54 -4.30
CA TRP A 127 28.25 0.90 -2.99
C TRP A 127 29.40 1.19 -2.02
N ASP A 128 30.65 1.18 -2.48
CA ASP A 128 31.81 1.53 -1.66
C ASP A 128 31.70 2.98 -1.16
N ALA A 129 31.30 3.92 -2.03
CA ALA A 129 31.08 5.32 -1.66
C ALA A 129 29.92 5.50 -0.66
N TYR A 130 28.85 4.72 -0.80
CA TYR A 130 27.76 4.70 0.18
C TYR A 130 28.24 4.20 1.55
N ILE A 131 29.03 3.13 1.60
CA ILE A 131 29.59 2.61 2.85
C ILE A 131 30.55 3.63 3.49
N ASP A 132 31.39 4.28 2.68
CA ASP A 132 32.26 5.35 3.15
C ASP A 132 31.46 6.52 3.75
N ASP A 133 30.33 6.89 3.15
CA ASP A 133 29.44 7.91 3.70
C ASP A 133 28.86 7.49 5.06
N LEU A 134 28.39 6.25 5.20
CA LEU A 134 27.89 5.73 6.47
C LEU A 134 28.97 5.77 7.56
N LYS A 135 30.21 5.41 7.21
CA LYS A 135 31.32 5.41 8.16
C LYS A 135 31.78 6.82 8.52
N TYR A 136 32.15 7.63 7.53
CA TYR A 136 32.84 8.90 7.79
C TYR A 136 31.92 10.09 8.03
N VAL A 137 30.67 10.04 7.56
CA VAL A 137 29.65 11.07 7.82
C VAL A 137 28.70 10.59 8.91
N GLY A 138 28.29 9.32 8.86
CA GLY A 138 27.37 8.71 9.82
C GLY A 138 27.88 8.65 11.25
N GLU A 139 29.14 8.27 11.46
CA GLU A 139 29.73 8.18 12.81
C GLU A 139 29.95 9.57 13.44
N LYS A 140 30.10 10.61 12.62
CA LYS A 140 30.40 11.97 13.08
C LYS A 140 29.16 12.76 13.48
N GLU A 141 27.99 12.44 12.93
CA GLU A 141 26.74 13.14 13.23
C GLU A 141 25.88 12.34 14.25
N PRO A 142 25.73 12.83 15.48
CA PRO A 142 25.00 12.12 16.53
C PRO A 142 23.54 11.85 16.14
N GLY A 143 23.18 10.57 16.09
CA GLY A 143 21.82 10.11 15.79
C GLY A 143 21.51 9.97 14.30
N LEU A 144 22.44 10.28 13.40
CA LEU A 144 22.24 10.08 11.96
C LEU A 144 22.09 8.60 11.61
N MET A 145 22.99 7.74 12.09
CA MET A 145 22.93 6.30 11.79
C MET A 145 21.69 5.65 12.41
N SER A 146 21.34 5.96 13.65
CA SER A 146 20.14 5.40 14.27
C SER A 146 18.86 5.80 13.54
N THR A 147 18.75 7.07 13.12
CA THR A 147 17.60 7.54 12.35
C THR A 147 17.57 6.92 10.95
N LEU A 148 18.70 6.90 10.23
CA LEU A 148 18.77 6.32 8.89
C LEU A 148 18.47 4.81 8.91
N THR A 149 19.09 4.06 9.81
CA THR A 149 18.85 2.62 9.96
C THR A 149 17.40 2.32 10.31
N PHE A 150 16.77 3.13 11.18
CA PHE A 150 15.34 2.97 11.48
C PHE A 150 14.48 3.17 10.23
N VAL A 151 14.69 4.26 9.49
CA VAL A 151 13.94 4.55 8.26
C VAL A 151 14.07 3.39 7.26
N LEU A 152 15.29 2.91 7.02
CA LEU A 152 15.52 1.81 6.08
C LEU A 152 14.96 0.47 6.56
N SER A 153 15.08 0.18 7.86
CA SER A 153 14.49 -1.03 8.45
C SER A 153 12.97 -1.01 8.31
N ARG A 154 12.36 0.16 8.43
CA ARG A 154 10.92 0.34 8.29
C ARG A 154 10.44 0.16 6.85
N GLU A 155 11.17 0.71 5.88
CA GLU A 155 10.85 0.49 4.46
C GLU A 155 11.10 -0.95 4.03
N MET A 156 12.15 -1.59 4.55
CA MET A 156 12.37 -3.02 4.33
C MET A 156 11.24 -3.85 4.93
N ALA A 157 10.77 -3.52 6.13
CA ALA A 157 9.62 -4.19 6.74
C ALA A 157 8.32 -3.98 5.93
N SER A 158 8.09 -2.76 5.42
CA SER A 158 6.99 -2.46 4.51
C SER A 158 7.05 -3.31 3.24
N LEU A 159 8.23 -3.39 2.61
CA LEU A 159 8.44 -4.19 1.41
C LEU A 159 8.17 -5.68 1.67
N MET A 160 8.69 -6.21 2.78
CA MET A 160 8.52 -7.61 3.19
C MET A 160 7.06 -7.94 3.58
N SER A 161 6.27 -6.95 3.98
CA SER A 161 4.83 -7.10 4.25
C SER A 161 3.95 -7.08 3.00
N GLY A 162 4.54 -7.00 1.80
CA GLY A 162 3.82 -7.00 0.52
C GLY A 162 3.68 -5.63 -0.14
N GLY A 163 4.51 -4.65 0.21
CA GLY A 163 4.63 -3.37 -0.51
C GLY A 163 3.43 -2.42 -0.38
N GLY A 164 2.49 -2.69 0.53
CA GLY A 164 1.30 -1.86 0.76
C GLY A 164 1.26 -1.15 2.12
N ALA A 165 2.24 -1.38 3.00
CA ALA A 165 2.24 -0.79 4.33
C ALA A 165 2.99 0.55 4.33
N LYS A 166 2.27 1.64 4.06
CA LYS A 166 2.70 2.96 4.54
C LYS A 166 2.87 2.87 6.05
N THR A 167 4.12 2.83 6.49
CA THR A 167 4.43 2.79 7.91
C THR A 167 4.43 4.23 8.40
N GLU A 168 3.53 4.51 9.32
CA GLU A 168 3.43 5.79 10.01
C GLU A 168 4.61 5.94 10.98
N GLU A 169 5.45 6.94 10.75
CA GLU A 169 6.13 7.73 11.80
C GLU A 169 7.04 8.74 11.11
N GLY A 170 6.45 9.86 10.73
CA GLY A 170 7.10 10.89 9.94
C GLY A 170 6.17 12.02 9.57
N SER A 171 5.20 12.29 10.42
CA SER A 171 4.34 13.44 10.27
C SER A 171 3.87 13.79 11.66
N GLY A 172 3.97 15.07 12.00
CA GLY A 172 3.15 15.61 13.06
C GLY A 172 1.73 15.10 12.86
N LYS A 173 1.15 14.58 13.94
CA LYS A 173 -0.26 14.23 14.10
C LYS A 173 -1.13 14.90 13.03
N LYS A 174 -1.87 14.07 12.29
CA LYS A 174 -2.89 14.36 11.24
C LYS A 174 -2.37 14.16 9.81
N LYS A 175 -2.49 12.93 9.28
CA LYS A 175 -3.14 12.66 7.96
C LYS A 175 -3.11 11.21 7.43
N GLU A 176 -2.66 10.19 8.18
CA GLU A 176 -2.76 8.79 7.70
C GLU A 176 -3.72 7.87 8.50
N GLU A 177 -4.32 8.33 9.61
CA GLU A 177 -5.51 7.72 10.26
C GLU A 177 -6.80 7.75 9.40
N TYR A 178 -6.70 8.26 8.17
CA TYR A 178 -7.74 8.63 7.20
C TYR A 178 -8.74 7.62 6.62
N ASN A 179 -8.40 6.32 6.53
CA ASN A 179 -8.80 5.59 5.30
C ASN A 179 -9.52 4.24 5.46
N PHE A 180 -9.87 3.80 6.67
CA PHE A 180 -10.65 2.57 6.88
C PHE A 180 -12.03 2.89 7.45
N CYS A 181 -12.89 3.56 6.69
CA CYS A 181 -14.15 4.06 7.26
C CYS A 181 -15.37 3.73 6.40
N PHE A 182 -16.53 3.82 7.05
CA PHE A 182 -17.86 3.66 6.49
C PHE A 182 -18.65 4.95 6.56
N ALA A 183 -19.72 5.02 5.76
CA ALA A 183 -20.72 6.06 5.84
C ALA A 183 -21.46 6.07 7.19
N PRO A 184 -22.02 7.21 7.66
CA PRO A 184 -22.69 7.32 8.95
C PRO A 184 -23.91 6.41 9.11
N ASP A 185 -24.57 6.09 7.99
CA ASP A 185 -25.74 5.23 7.86
C ASP A 185 -25.38 3.74 7.72
N ALA A 186 -24.08 3.39 7.70
CA ALA A 186 -23.65 2.02 7.55
C ALA A 186 -24.20 1.14 8.69
N PRO A 187 -24.94 0.06 8.38
CA PRO A 187 -25.61 -0.76 9.38
C PRO A 187 -24.63 -1.75 10.04
N VAL A 188 -24.35 -1.60 11.32
CA VAL A 188 -23.54 -2.52 12.12
C VAL A 188 -24.44 -3.60 12.72
N THR A 189 -24.06 -4.86 12.55
CA THR A 189 -24.80 -5.98 13.16
C THR A 189 -24.42 -6.09 14.64
N MET A 190 -25.41 -5.88 15.51
CA MET A 190 -25.28 -5.98 16.95
C MET A 190 -25.24 -7.45 17.41
N ALA A 191 -24.79 -7.72 18.63
CA ALA A 191 -24.68 -9.10 19.13
C ALA A 191 -26.02 -9.83 19.27
N ASP A 192 -27.13 -9.11 19.37
CA ASP A 192 -28.49 -9.66 19.40
C ASP A 192 -29.09 -9.88 17.99
N GLY A 193 -28.32 -9.62 16.93
CA GLY A 193 -28.75 -9.71 15.54
C GLY A 193 -29.50 -8.47 15.03
N SER A 194 -29.76 -7.47 15.89
CA SER A 194 -30.29 -6.18 15.46
C SER A 194 -29.26 -5.39 14.66
N SER A 195 -29.71 -4.33 13.99
CA SER A 195 -28.85 -3.44 13.22
C SER A 195 -28.85 -2.04 13.82
N LYS A 196 -27.66 -1.47 14.02
CA LYS A 196 -27.46 -0.10 14.49
C LYS A 196 -26.60 0.67 13.50
N ALA A 197 -26.99 1.89 13.14
CA ALA A 197 -26.13 2.75 12.31
C ALA A 197 -24.80 3.00 13.02
N ILE A 198 -23.68 2.91 12.29
CA ILE A 198 -22.32 3.04 12.86
C ILE A 198 -22.11 4.36 13.60
N SER A 199 -22.77 5.43 13.16
CA SER A 199 -22.74 6.75 13.81
C SER A 199 -23.38 6.77 15.21
N ASN A 200 -24.21 5.78 15.53
CA ASN A 200 -24.88 5.62 16.83
C ASN A 200 -24.24 4.52 17.71
N VAL A 201 -23.23 3.82 17.21
CA VAL A 201 -22.47 2.84 18.00
C VAL A 201 -21.53 3.60 18.94
N ALA A 202 -21.41 3.12 20.18
CA ALA A 202 -20.53 3.70 21.20
C ALA A 202 -19.48 2.70 21.69
N ALA A 203 -18.39 3.19 22.25
CA ALA A 203 -17.45 2.34 22.98
C ALA A 203 -18.18 1.64 24.14
N GLY A 204 -17.94 0.35 24.31
CA GLY A 204 -18.64 -0.54 25.23
C GLY A 204 -19.80 -1.32 24.61
N ASP A 205 -20.35 -0.87 23.47
CA ASP A 205 -21.39 -1.62 22.76
C ASP A 205 -20.88 -3.02 22.36
N VAL A 206 -21.78 -4.00 22.37
CA VAL A 206 -21.48 -5.38 21.96
C VAL A 206 -22.00 -5.61 20.56
N VAL A 207 -21.09 -5.83 19.61
CA VAL A 207 -21.40 -6.07 18.20
C VAL A 207 -21.11 -7.52 17.85
N LEU A 208 -21.60 -7.96 16.69
CA LEU A 208 -21.24 -9.28 16.18
C LEU A 208 -19.85 -9.21 15.54
N GLY A 209 -18.90 -9.94 16.12
CA GLY A 209 -17.55 -10.09 15.63
C GLY A 209 -17.38 -11.37 14.83
N TYR A 210 -16.27 -11.47 14.08
CA TYR A 210 -15.90 -12.67 13.34
C TYR A 210 -14.50 -13.15 13.73
N ASN A 211 -14.40 -14.41 14.12
CA ASN A 211 -13.10 -15.03 14.41
C ASN A 211 -12.63 -15.83 13.20
N ALA A 212 -11.61 -15.31 12.49
CA ALA A 212 -11.08 -15.95 11.29
C ALA A 212 -10.41 -17.32 11.54
N LYS A 213 -9.95 -17.61 12.77
CA LYS A 213 -9.35 -18.90 13.11
C LYS A 213 -10.40 -19.99 13.28
N THR A 214 -11.48 -19.68 14.01
CA THR A 214 -12.57 -20.63 14.27
C THR A 214 -13.65 -20.60 13.19
N LYS A 215 -13.66 -19.57 12.34
CA LYS A 215 -14.69 -19.28 11.33
C LYS A 215 -16.09 -19.15 11.94
N THR A 216 -16.15 -18.62 13.16
CA THR A 216 -17.40 -18.45 13.91
C THR A 216 -17.67 -16.99 14.22
N LEU A 217 -18.95 -16.67 14.37
CA LEU A 217 -19.39 -15.38 14.85
C LEU A 217 -19.38 -15.38 16.38
N THR A 218 -18.84 -14.33 16.97
CA THR A 218 -18.72 -14.19 18.42
C THR A 218 -19.03 -12.75 18.80
N PRO A 219 -19.85 -12.52 19.84
CA PRO A 219 -20.00 -11.18 20.41
C PRO A 219 -18.63 -10.58 20.75
N THR A 220 -18.44 -9.29 20.46
CA THR A 220 -17.19 -8.56 20.67
C THR A 220 -17.49 -7.15 21.15
N HIS A 221 -16.68 -6.62 22.06
CA HIS A 221 -16.86 -5.26 22.55
C HIS A 221 -16.20 -4.24 21.61
N VAL A 222 -16.88 -3.13 21.40
CA VAL A 222 -16.31 -1.93 20.76
C VAL A 222 -15.41 -1.23 21.77
N THR A 223 -14.11 -1.22 21.51
CA THR A 223 -13.12 -0.55 22.37
C THR A 223 -13.03 0.95 22.08
N ARG A 224 -13.26 1.35 20.83
CA ARG A 224 -13.20 2.74 20.37
C ARG A 224 -14.02 2.93 19.10
N VAL A 225 -14.52 4.15 18.91
CA VAL A 225 -15.16 4.61 17.68
C VAL A 225 -14.34 5.75 17.11
N ASP A 226 -13.82 5.56 15.90
CA ASP A 226 -13.05 6.56 15.18
C ASP A 226 -13.99 7.28 14.23
N ALA A 227 -14.12 8.60 14.38
CA ALA A 227 -15.05 9.42 13.59
C ALA A 227 -14.33 10.60 12.96
N HIS A 228 -14.59 10.84 11.68
CA HIS A 228 -13.93 11.85 10.88
C HIS A 228 -14.97 12.71 10.18
N ARG A 229 -15.04 13.99 10.55
CA ARG A 229 -16.14 14.91 10.17
C ARG A 229 -15.70 16.12 9.34
N THR A 230 -14.49 16.05 8.79
CA THR A 230 -13.83 17.21 8.18
C THR A 230 -13.21 16.84 6.84
N GLY A 231 -14.03 16.35 5.90
CA GLY A 231 -13.62 16.06 4.53
C GLY A 231 -14.77 15.59 3.64
N ASP A 232 -14.57 15.64 2.33
CA ASP A 232 -15.42 14.93 1.38
C ASP A 232 -14.78 13.57 1.09
N PHE A 233 -15.40 12.50 1.59
CA PHE A 233 -14.89 11.13 1.47
C PHE A 233 -15.61 10.40 0.34
N SER A 234 -14.85 9.92 -0.65
CA SER A 234 -15.39 9.05 -1.71
C SER A 234 -15.47 7.61 -1.23
N LEU A 235 -16.64 6.98 -1.41
CA LEU A 235 -16.87 5.58 -1.06
C LEU A 235 -16.76 4.70 -2.31
N THR A 236 -16.02 3.61 -2.19
CA THR A 236 -16.03 2.50 -3.13
C THR A 236 -17.18 1.56 -2.80
N GLY A 237 -17.83 1.01 -3.83
CA GLY A 237 -18.90 0.05 -3.68
C GLY A 237 -18.64 -1.24 -4.43
N VAL A 238 -18.93 -2.36 -3.79
CA VAL A 238 -18.94 -3.69 -4.42
C VAL A 238 -20.33 -4.30 -4.27
N TRP A 239 -20.86 -4.83 -5.36
CA TRP A 239 -22.13 -5.54 -5.36
C TRP A 239 -21.87 -7.03 -5.31
N ILE A 240 -22.56 -7.70 -4.40
CA ILE A 240 -22.41 -9.11 -4.13
C ILE A 240 -23.72 -9.87 -4.31
N THR A 241 -23.64 -11.12 -4.77
CA THR A 241 -24.76 -12.07 -4.83
C THR A 241 -24.38 -13.40 -4.18
N SER A 242 -25.37 -14.18 -3.74
CA SER A 242 -25.14 -15.48 -3.13
C SER A 242 -24.51 -16.46 -4.13
N VAL A 243 -23.51 -17.23 -3.71
CA VAL A 243 -22.91 -18.29 -4.56
C VAL A 243 -23.80 -19.51 -4.72
N ASN A 244 -24.82 -19.65 -3.87
CA ASN A 244 -25.67 -20.83 -3.77
C ASN A 244 -27.00 -20.71 -4.54
N GLU A 245 -27.15 -19.71 -5.42
CA GLU A 245 -28.30 -19.63 -6.34
C GLU A 245 -28.15 -20.63 -7.50
N LEU A 246 -28.14 -21.93 -7.18
CA LEU A 246 -28.45 -23.00 -8.14
C LEU A 246 -29.89 -23.44 -7.88
N THR A 247 -30.86 -22.73 -8.45
CA THR A 247 -32.24 -23.19 -8.45
C THR A 247 -32.62 -23.70 -9.83
N ALA A 248 -33.00 -24.97 -9.92
CA ALA A 248 -33.59 -25.58 -11.12
C ALA A 248 -35.03 -25.08 -11.39
N ASP A 249 -35.40 -23.93 -10.82
CA ASP A 249 -36.75 -23.36 -10.85
C ASP A 249 -36.70 -21.96 -11.46
N ASN A 250 -37.49 -21.74 -12.51
CA ASN A 250 -37.63 -20.47 -13.24
C ASN A 250 -38.48 -19.43 -12.46
N ARG A 251 -38.87 -19.71 -11.21
CA ARG A 251 -39.77 -18.87 -10.41
C ARG A 251 -39.10 -18.09 -9.29
N ASN A 252 -37.82 -18.35 -8.99
CA ASN A 252 -37.10 -17.55 -8.00
C ASN A 252 -36.58 -16.27 -8.64
N ALA A 253 -37.13 -15.14 -8.18
CA ALA A 253 -36.61 -13.83 -8.50
C ALA A 253 -35.10 -13.80 -8.20
N LEU A 254 -34.29 -13.45 -9.20
CA LEU A 254 -32.87 -13.17 -9.01
C LEU A 254 -32.73 -12.21 -7.83
N THR A 255 -32.06 -12.62 -6.75
CA THR A 255 -31.89 -11.75 -5.60
C THR A 255 -31.11 -10.52 -6.05
N ALA A 256 -31.65 -9.33 -5.78
CA ALA A 256 -30.98 -8.10 -6.17
C ALA A 256 -29.58 -8.06 -5.54
N PRO A 257 -28.53 -7.74 -6.30
CA PRO A 257 -27.17 -7.66 -5.75
C PRO A 257 -27.10 -6.67 -4.60
N ILE A 258 -26.44 -7.06 -3.52
CA ILE A 258 -26.34 -6.26 -2.30
C ILE A 258 -25.10 -5.39 -2.38
N LEU A 259 -25.25 -4.09 -2.09
CA LEU A 259 -24.14 -3.15 -2.04
C LEU A 259 -23.40 -3.26 -0.71
N VAL A 260 -22.08 -3.41 -0.78
CA VAL A 260 -21.15 -3.19 0.33
C VAL A 260 -20.30 -1.99 -0.04
N GLU A 261 -20.35 -0.95 0.79
CA GLU A 261 -19.63 0.30 0.52
C GLU A 261 -18.78 0.72 1.72
N ALA A 262 -17.59 1.25 1.42
CA ALA A 262 -16.65 1.79 2.40
C ALA A 262 -15.62 2.67 1.67
N THR A 263 -14.70 3.28 2.39
CA THR A 263 -13.51 3.89 1.77
C THR A 263 -12.69 2.85 1.01
N ALA A 264 -11.98 3.26 -0.04
CA ALA A 264 -11.24 2.35 -0.92
C ALA A 264 -10.23 1.46 -0.18
N ASN A 265 -9.60 1.96 0.89
CA ASN A 265 -8.59 1.21 1.64
C ASN A 265 -9.21 0.30 2.71
N HIS A 266 -10.52 0.35 2.94
CA HIS A 266 -11.17 -0.40 4.02
C HIS A 266 -10.95 -1.92 3.86
N PRO A 267 -10.37 -2.61 4.85
CA PRO A 267 -10.05 -4.01 4.72
C PRO A 267 -11.30 -4.90 4.87
N VAL A 268 -11.51 -5.78 3.90
CA VAL A 268 -12.55 -6.81 3.91
C VAL A 268 -11.95 -8.20 3.87
N LEU A 269 -12.71 -9.18 4.36
CA LEU A 269 -12.30 -10.57 4.32
C LEU A 269 -12.72 -11.21 3.00
N THR A 270 -11.76 -11.64 2.20
CA THR A 270 -11.97 -12.40 0.96
C THR A 270 -11.53 -13.85 1.12
N ALA A 271 -11.86 -14.72 0.15
CA ALA A 271 -11.33 -16.09 0.11
C ALA A 271 -9.79 -16.15 0.06
N SER A 272 -9.13 -15.12 -0.48
CA SER A 272 -7.65 -15.00 -0.48
C SER A 272 -7.09 -14.35 0.78
N GLY A 273 -7.93 -14.12 1.80
CA GLY A 273 -7.57 -13.40 3.02
C GLY A 273 -7.97 -11.92 2.96
N ARG A 274 -7.27 -11.10 3.73
CA ARG A 274 -7.51 -9.66 3.82
C ARG A 274 -7.25 -8.96 2.48
N LYS A 275 -8.14 -8.05 2.08
CA LYS A 275 -7.95 -7.18 0.91
C LYS A 275 -8.64 -5.84 1.12
N ALA A 276 -8.10 -4.76 0.54
CA ALA A 276 -8.77 -3.45 0.55
C ALA A 276 -10.01 -3.48 -0.37
N LEU A 277 -11.11 -2.82 0.02
CA LEU A 277 -12.36 -2.84 -0.74
C LEU A 277 -12.18 -2.33 -2.19
N GLY A 278 -11.34 -1.32 -2.39
CA GLY A 278 -10.98 -0.75 -3.70
C GLY A 278 -10.17 -1.68 -4.60
N GLU A 279 -9.61 -2.75 -4.05
CA GLU A 279 -8.84 -3.76 -4.79
C GLU A 279 -9.66 -5.03 -5.06
N VAL A 280 -10.85 -5.15 -4.48
CA VAL A 280 -11.74 -6.29 -4.70
C VAL A 280 -12.20 -6.30 -6.16
N LYS A 281 -12.06 -7.46 -6.80
CA LYS A 281 -12.38 -7.65 -8.22
C LYS A 281 -13.66 -8.47 -8.39
N THR A 282 -14.34 -8.24 -9.51
CA THR A 282 -15.45 -9.11 -9.95
C THR A 282 -15.00 -10.56 -9.98
N GLY A 283 -15.82 -11.44 -9.41
CA GLY A 283 -15.56 -12.86 -9.29
C GLY A 283 -14.99 -13.30 -7.95
N GLU A 284 -14.48 -12.38 -7.12
CA GLU A 284 -14.01 -12.68 -5.78
C GLU A 284 -15.15 -12.97 -4.81
N VAL A 285 -14.83 -13.62 -3.70
CA VAL A 285 -15.80 -14.03 -2.67
C VAL A 285 -15.60 -13.20 -1.42
N LEU A 286 -16.68 -12.59 -0.96
CA LEU A 286 -16.83 -11.98 0.37
C LEU A 286 -17.70 -12.87 1.25
N TYR A 287 -17.64 -12.63 2.55
CA TYR A 287 -18.31 -13.42 3.56
C TYR A 287 -19.42 -12.59 4.23
N ARG A 288 -20.64 -13.10 4.18
CA ARG A 288 -21.84 -12.45 4.75
C ARG A 288 -22.45 -13.33 5.83
N TYR A 289 -22.98 -12.73 6.87
CA TYR A 289 -23.81 -13.37 7.86
C TYR A 289 -25.21 -13.63 7.31
N GLU A 290 -25.71 -14.81 7.59
CA GLU A 290 -27.09 -15.19 7.34
C GLU A 290 -27.77 -15.52 8.67
N ALA A 291 -28.70 -14.65 9.07
CA ALA A 291 -29.38 -14.75 10.36
C ALA A 291 -30.21 -16.03 10.51
N THR A 292 -30.75 -16.58 9.42
CA THR A 292 -31.57 -17.80 9.44
C THR A 292 -30.78 -19.05 9.82
N THR A 293 -29.50 -19.12 9.41
CA THR A 293 -28.61 -20.25 9.67
C THR A 293 -27.58 -19.94 10.77
N ASN A 294 -27.59 -18.70 11.28
CA ASN A 294 -26.59 -18.14 12.18
C ASN A 294 -25.16 -18.43 11.72
N SER A 295 -24.91 -18.35 10.41
CA SER A 295 -23.66 -18.81 9.80
C SER A 295 -23.12 -17.77 8.81
N VAL A 296 -21.85 -17.93 8.45
CA VAL A 296 -21.17 -17.08 7.49
C VAL A 296 -21.15 -17.79 6.14
N VAL A 297 -21.76 -17.17 5.14
CA VAL A 297 -21.96 -17.69 3.80
C VAL A 297 -21.17 -16.89 2.77
N ALA A 298 -20.73 -17.58 1.72
CA ALA A 298 -19.95 -17.00 0.65
C ALA A 298 -20.85 -16.23 -0.34
N TYR A 299 -20.43 -15.03 -0.70
CA TYR A 299 -21.10 -14.16 -1.66
C TYR A 299 -20.09 -13.74 -2.73
N LYS A 300 -20.46 -13.84 -4.01
CA LYS A 300 -19.59 -13.48 -5.14
C LYS A 300 -19.79 -12.04 -5.55
N VAL A 301 -18.69 -11.33 -5.79
CA VAL A 301 -18.68 -9.97 -6.31
C VAL A 301 -19.06 -9.99 -7.79
N VAL A 302 -20.13 -9.29 -8.14
CA VAL A 302 -20.63 -9.19 -9.53
C VAL A 302 -20.29 -7.86 -10.19
N ARG A 303 -20.05 -6.81 -9.39
CA ARG A 303 -19.69 -5.47 -9.86
C ARG A 303 -18.87 -4.76 -8.78
N ALA A 304 -17.90 -3.95 -9.19
CA ALA A 304 -17.11 -3.10 -8.33
C ALA A 304 -16.99 -1.70 -8.94
N GLU A 305 -17.14 -0.66 -8.13
CA GLU A 305 -17.03 0.74 -8.54
C GLU A 305 -16.19 1.53 -7.55
N LYS A 306 -15.27 2.35 -8.08
CA LYS A 306 -14.32 3.13 -7.26
C LYS A 306 -14.98 4.28 -6.50
N ALA A 307 -16.10 4.80 -7.00
CA ALA A 307 -16.81 5.93 -6.43
C ALA A 307 -18.32 5.75 -6.64
N VAL A 308 -19.04 5.36 -5.60
CA VAL A 308 -20.51 5.18 -5.63
C VAL A 308 -21.27 6.36 -5.03
N ARG A 309 -20.71 6.97 -3.99
CA ARG A 309 -21.19 8.23 -3.41
C ARG A 309 -20.09 8.92 -2.60
N SER A 310 -20.33 10.17 -2.22
CA SER A 310 -19.46 10.93 -1.33
C SER A 310 -20.20 11.34 -0.06
N VAL A 311 -19.51 11.28 1.08
CA VAL A 311 -20.05 11.61 2.40
C VAL A 311 -19.13 12.57 3.14
N LYS A 312 -19.69 13.39 4.03
CA LYS A 312 -18.93 14.38 4.82
C LYS A 312 -18.32 13.79 6.09
N ASP A 313 -18.99 12.79 6.62
CA ASP A 313 -18.62 12.11 7.85
C ASP A 313 -18.35 10.65 7.53
N VAL A 314 -17.32 10.09 8.14
CA VAL A 314 -17.04 8.65 8.07
C VAL A 314 -16.66 8.12 9.44
N TYR A 315 -16.93 6.83 9.65
CA TYR A 315 -16.81 6.16 10.94
C TYR A 315 -16.11 4.81 10.80
N ASN A 316 -15.33 4.43 11.81
CA ASN A 316 -14.75 3.09 11.96
C ASN A 316 -14.94 2.61 13.41
N LEU A 317 -15.07 1.29 13.60
CA LEU A 317 -15.11 0.69 14.94
C LEU A 317 -13.82 -0.07 15.18
N VAL A 318 -13.26 0.05 16.38
CA VAL A 318 -12.17 -0.82 16.84
C VAL A 318 -12.73 -1.81 17.85
N THR A 319 -12.58 -3.10 17.56
CA THR A 319 -13.17 -4.18 18.34
C THR A 319 -12.10 -5.05 18.98
N GLU A 320 -12.46 -5.79 20.04
CA GLU A 320 -11.52 -6.74 20.66
C GLU A 320 -11.13 -7.89 19.72
N SER A 321 -12.04 -8.29 18.83
CA SER A 321 -11.85 -9.37 17.87
C SER A 321 -11.05 -8.97 16.63
N GLY A 322 -10.91 -7.68 16.33
CA GLY A 322 -10.28 -7.21 15.09
C GLY A 322 -11.19 -7.23 13.85
N ALA A 323 -12.44 -7.67 14.00
CA ALA A 323 -13.37 -7.88 12.89
C ALA A 323 -14.82 -7.81 13.41
N TYR A 324 -15.69 -7.21 12.61
CA TYR A 324 -17.10 -7.01 12.89
C TYR A 324 -17.91 -7.03 11.60
N LEU A 325 -19.23 -6.84 11.71
CA LEU A 325 -20.14 -6.95 10.58
C LEU A 325 -20.79 -5.60 10.23
N VAL A 326 -20.69 -5.23 8.95
CA VAL A 326 -21.36 -4.07 8.37
C VAL A 326 -22.18 -4.51 7.17
N GLY A 327 -23.48 -4.19 7.15
CA GLY A 327 -24.41 -4.72 6.15
C GLY A 327 -24.38 -6.24 6.12
N GLU A 328 -24.26 -6.86 7.31
CA GLU A 328 -24.07 -8.30 7.50
C GLU A 328 -22.79 -8.86 6.87
N THR A 329 -21.92 -8.02 6.29
CA THR A 329 -20.68 -8.46 5.63
C THR A 329 -19.52 -8.37 6.62
N VAL A 330 -18.65 -9.37 6.61
CA VAL A 330 -17.47 -9.42 7.48
C VAL A 330 -16.43 -8.40 7.02
N VAL A 331 -16.11 -7.46 7.90
CA VAL A 331 -15.12 -6.39 7.68
C VAL A 331 -14.09 -6.41 8.81
N LEU A 332 -12.90 -5.86 8.56
CA LEU A 332 -11.81 -5.81 9.53
C LEU A 332 -11.65 -4.38 10.06
N ASP A 333 -11.34 -4.21 11.33
CA ASP A 333 -11.22 -2.87 11.92
C ASP A 333 -9.92 -2.14 11.59
N LYS A 334 -8.91 -2.89 11.16
CA LYS A 334 -7.60 -2.40 10.74
C LYS A 334 -6.93 -3.39 9.85
#